data_AF-A0A923WXH5-F1
#
_entry.id   AF-A0A923WXH5-F1
#
_cell.length_a   1.000
_cell.length_b   1.000
_cell.length_c   1.000
_cell.angle_alpha   90.00
_cell.angle_beta   90.00
_cell.angle_gamma   90.00
#
_symmetry.space_group_name_H-M   'P 1'
#
loop_
_entity.id
_entity.type
_entity.pdbx_description
1 polymer ?
#
loop_
_entity_poly.entity_id
_entity_poly.type
_entity_poly.pdbx_seq_one_letter_code
_entity_poly.pdbx_strand_id
1 'polypeptide(L)'
;MDMVCLSGMNNSLRSEWSILIQSFVENDSVEVRADKNHGLIGQLKTQGLTFHDLKVYAKHLSDERKSINNQIEDIKNSIDNKYQTMENLILVKSDTSDVLAQIEELNNLGELLSKKMSQIERKSKSLRLAESLF
;
A
#
# COMPACT_ATOMS: atom_id res chain seq x y z
N MET A 1 39.26 -1.17 -13.88
CA MET A 1 38.80 0.03 -13.15
C MET A 1 37.30 -0.06 -13.29
N ASP A 2 36.71 -0.89 -12.43
CA ASP A 2 35.43 -1.51 -12.74
C ASP A 2 34.35 -0.81 -11.93
N MET A 3 33.68 0.09 -12.62
CA MET A 3 32.38 0.61 -12.27
C MET A 3 31.37 -0.37 -12.86
N VAL A 4 30.50 -0.98 -12.03
CA VAL A 4 29.14 -1.48 -12.38
C VAL A 4 28.51 -2.23 -11.19
N CYS A 5 27.18 -2.08 -11.05
CA CYS A 5 26.23 -2.82 -10.20
C CYS A 5 25.91 -2.31 -8.78
N LEU A 6 25.43 -1.07 -8.65
CA LEU A 6 24.63 -0.64 -7.48
C LEU A 6 23.10 -0.67 -7.71
N SER A 7 22.63 -1.06 -8.91
CA SER A 7 21.19 -1.10 -9.23
C SER A 7 20.50 -2.44 -8.97
N GLY A 8 21.25 -3.54 -8.74
CA GLY A 8 20.70 -4.88 -8.56
C GLY A 8 20.22 -5.20 -7.13
N MET A 9 20.83 -4.59 -6.10
CA MET A 9 20.54 -4.91 -4.69
C MET A 9 19.20 -4.35 -4.20
N ASN A 10 18.73 -3.23 -4.77
CA ASN A 10 17.44 -2.64 -4.39
C ASN A 10 16.24 -3.51 -4.82
N ASN A 11 16.39 -4.32 -5.87
CA ASN A 11 15.33 -5.21 -6.34
C ASN A 11 15.28 -6.53 -5.56
N SER A 12 16.42 -7.06 -5.10
CA SER A 12 16.47 -8.29 -4.29
C SER A 12 15.86 -8.05 -2.91
N LEU A 13 16.24 -6.97 -2.22
CA LEU A 13 15.64 -6.62 -0.93
C LEU A 13 14.12 -6.43 -1.09
N ARG A 14 13.67 -5.63 -2.07
CA ARG A 14 12.23 -5.38 -2.30
C ARG A 14 11.44 -6.64 -2.65
N SER A 15 12.05 -7.59 -3.36
CA SER A 15 11.51 -8.92 -3.65
C SER A 15 11.40 -9.78 -2.39
N GLU A 16 12.46 -9.85 -1.59
CA GLU A 16 12.51 -10.58 -0.32
C GLU A 16 11.52 -10.01 0.71
N TRP A 17 11.34 -8.68 0.73
CA TRP A 17 10.32 -7.98 1.51
C TRP A 17 8.88 -8.25 1.05
N SER A 18 8.67 -8.41 -0.25
CA SER A 18 7.36 -8.79 -0.81
C SER A 18 6.98 -10.21 -0.38
N ILE A 19 7.94 -11.14 -0.43
CA ILE A 19 7.78 -12.53 0.03
C ILE A 19 7.51 -12.58 1.55
N LEU A 20 8.24 -11.78 2.33
CA LEU A 20 8.07 -11.62 3.77
C LEU A 20 6.65 -11.21 4.13
N ILE A 21 6.14 -10.13 3.53
CA ILE A 21 4.78 -9.65 3.78
C ILE A 21 3.74 -10.65 3.33
N GLN A 22 3.94 -11.29 2.19
CA GLN A 22 2.98 -12.26 1.67
C GLN A 22 2.86 -13.48 2.58
N SER A 23 3.97 -13.94 3.16
CA SER A 23 3.98 -15.02 4.17
C SER A 23 3.24 -14.67 5.46
N PHE A 24 3.20 -13.39 5.86
CA PHE A 24 2.43 -12.92 7.01
C PHE A 24 0.94 -12.69 6.70
N VAL A 25 0.60 -12.39 5.43
CA VAL A 25 -0.78 -12.10 4.98
C VAL A 25 -1.57 -13.36 4.67
N GLU A 26 -0.91 -14.46 4.28
CA GLU A 26 -1.60 -15.71 3.90
C GLU A 26 -1.92 -16.65 5.09
N ASN A 27 -1.38 -16.43 6.29
CA ASN A 27 -1.64 -17.27 7.47
C ASN A 27 -2.60 -16.61 8.45
N ASP A 28 -3.91 -16.72 8.16
CA ASP A 28 -4.96 -16.09 8.97
C ASP A 28 -5.34 -16.87 10.26
N SER A 29 -4.70 -17.99 10.59
CA SER A 29 -4.93 -18.70 11.85
C SER A 29 -4.08 -18.10 12.99
N VAL A 30 -4.74 -17.66 14.06
CA VAL A 30 -4.16 -16.83 15.14
C VAL A 30 -3.28 -17.63 16.11
N GLU A 31 -3.47 -18.95 16.23
CA GLU A 31 -2.84 -19.76 17.28
C GLU A 31 -1.45 -20.34 16.95
N VAL A 32 -1.00 -20.29 15.68
CA VAL A 32 0.31 -20.85 15.24
C VAL A 32 1.37 -19.74 14.99
N ARG A 33 1.05 -18.48 15.29
CA ARG A 33 1.80 -17.30 14.80
C ARG A 33 3.11 -17.02 15.55
N ALA A 34 3.18 -17.18 16.87
CA ALA A 34 4.31 -16.65 17.65
C ALA A 34 5.65 -17.35 17.33
N ASP A 35 5.69 -18.69 17.37
CA ASP A 35 6.93 -19.46 17.19
C ASP A 35 7.48 -19.42 15.76
N LYS A 36 6.61 -19.49 14.74
CA LYS A 36 7.03 -19.39 13.34
C LYS A 36 7.55 -17.99 13.00
N ASN A 37 6.94 -16.95 13.57
CA ASN A 37 7.36 -15.57 13.33
C ASN A 37 8.71 -15.27 13.97
N HIS A 38 8.98 -15.79 15.19
CA HIS A 38 10.30 -15.70 15.81
C HIS A 38 11.39 -16.39 14.96
N GLY A 39 11.11 -17.57 14.41
CA GLY A 39 12.04 -18.30 13.55
C GLY A 39 12.40 -17.55 12.26
N LEU A 40 11.41 -16.96 11.58
CA LEU A 40 11.61 -16.16 10.37
C LEU A 40 12.41 -14.88 10.66
N ILE A 41 12.08 -14.15 11.73
CA ILE A 41 12.86 -12.96 12.15
C ILE A 41 14.29 -13.33 12.50
N GLY A 42 14.51 -14.49 13.14
CA GLY A 42 15.84 -15.02 13.40
C GLY A 42 16.65 -15.27 12.13
N GLN A 43 16.05 -15.90 11.12
CA GLN A 43 16.69 -16.11 9.81
C GLN A 43 17.04 -14.80 9.11
N LEU A 44 16.16 -13.81 9.17
CA LEU A 44 16.39 -12.50 8.55
C LEU A 44 17.51 -11.71 9.25
N LYS A 45 17.59 -11.79 10.58
CA LYS A 45 18.74 -11.27 11.35
C LYS A 45 20.04 -11.89 10.84
N THR A 46 20.07 -13.20 10.57
CA THR A 46 21.25 -13.87 10.00
C THR A 46 21.56 -13.49 8.55
N GLN A 47 20.57 -12.98 7.81
CA GLN A 47 20.72 -12.46 6.45
C GLN A 47 21.13 -10.97 6.41
N GLY A 48 21.36 -10.34 7.57
CA GLY A 48 21.84 -8.96 7.66
C GLY A 48 20.75 -7.92 7.85
N LEU A 49 19.51 -8.33 8.15
CA LEU A 49 18.44 -7.39 8.49
C LEU A 49 18.78 -6.61 9.76
N THR A 50 18.73 -5.29 9.67
CA THR A 50 18.92 -4.41 10.82
C THR A 50 17.61 -3.77 11.27
N PHE A 51 17.58 -3.32 12.53
CA PHE A 51 16.47 -2.51 13.03
C PHE A 51 16.34 -1.17 12.28
N HIS A 52 17.43 -0.65 11.71
CA HIS A 52 17.39 0.55 10.87
C HIS A 52 16.57 0.31 9.60
N ASP A 53 16.72 -0.86 8.97
CA ASP A 53 15.97 -1.22 7.77
C ASP A 53 14.46 -1.31 8.04
N LEU A 54 14.08 -1.84 9.20
CA LEU A 54 12.67 -1.87 9.64
C LEU A 54 12.11 -0.45 9.77
N LYS A 55 12.86 0.48 10.36
CA LYS A 55 12.46 1.90 10.47
C LYS A 55 12.35 2.59 9.12
N VAL A 56 13.29 2.34 8.21
CA VAL A 56 13.26 2.90 6.84
C VAL A 56 12.02 2.40 6.11
N TYR A 57 11.71 1.12 6.23
CA TYR A 57 10.52 0.54 5.61
C TYR A 57 9.21 1.05 6.25
N ALA A 58 9.18 1.26 7.57
CA ALA A 58 8.04 1.85 8.28
C ALA A 58 7.75 3.26 7.77
N LYS A 59 8.80 4.07 7.57
CA LYS A 59 8.68 5.40 6.99
C LYS A 59 8.12 5.33 5.57
N HIS A 60 8.64 4.44 4.72
CA HIS A 60 8.13 4.25 3.37
C HIS A 60 6.63 3.91 3.35
N LEU A 61 6.19 2.97 4.19
CA LEU A 61 4.76 2.62 4.30
C LEU A 61 3.91 3.80 4.78
N SER A 62 4.44 4.62 5.69
CA SER A 62 3.74 5.82 6.16
C SER A 62 3.60 6.87 5.07
N ASP A 63 4.65 7.09 4.28
CA ASP A 63 4.64 8.03 3.15
C ASP A 63 3.67 7.54 2.05
N GLU A 64 3.69 6.23 1.77
CA GLU A 64 2.77 5.61 0.81
C GLU A 64 1.31 5.72 1.26
N ARG A 65 1.02 5.49 2.55
CA ARG A 65 -0.31 5.70 3.14
C ARG A 65 -0.77 7.15 2.98
N LYS A 66 0.10 8.12 3.28
CA LYS A 66 -0.22 9.55 3.13
C LYS A 66 -0.52 9.89 1.67
N SER A 67 0.28 9.38 0.73
CA SER A 67 0.05 9.57 -0.70
C SER A 67 -1.30 9.02 -1.15
N ILE A 68 -1.68 7.82 -0.72
CA ILE A 68 -2.97 7.23 -1.09
C ILE A 68 -4.13 8.03 -0.49
N ASN A 69 -4.03 8.46 0.76
CA ASN A 69 -5.05 9.31 1.38
C ASN A 69 -5.28 10.60 0.59
N ASN A 70 -4.20 11.27 0.17
CA ASN A 70 -4.31 12.48 -0.64
C ASN A 70 -5.02 12.18 -1.98
N GLN A 71 -4.65 11.08 -2.66
CA GLN A 71 -5.30 10.68 -3.91
C GLN A 71 -6.79 10.36 -3.73
N ILE A 72 -7.18 9.72 -2.63
CA ILE A 72 -8.59 9.45 -2.31
C ILE A 72 -9.36 10.75 -2.08
N GLU A 73 -8.76 11.72 -1.37
CA GLU A 73 -9.38 13.03 -1.15
C GLU A 73 -9.54 13.81 -2.46
N ASP A 74 -8.53 13.78 -3.34
CA ASP A 74 -8.59 14.40 -4.67
C ASP A 74 -9.68 13.77 -5.54
N ILE A 75 -9.84 12.45 -5.50
CA ILE A 75 -10.91 11.72 -6.19
C ILE A 75 -12.28 12.15 -5.66
N LYS A 76 -12.44 12.22 -4.33
CA LYS A 76 -13.70 12.64 -3.70
C LYS A 76 -14.09 14.05 -4.12
N ASN A 77 -13.16 15.00 -4.05
CA ASN A 77 -13.38 16.38 -4.51
C ASN A 77 -13.72 16.43 -6.00
N SER A 78 -13.06 15.59 -6.81
CA SER A 78 -13.35 15.49 -8.24
C SER A 78 -14.76 14.96 -8.51
N ILE A 79 -15.21 13.94 -7.77
CA ILE A 79 -16.56 13.39 -7.85
C ILE A 79 -17.60 14.47 -7.45
N ASP A 80 -17.37 15.19 -6.36
CA ASP A 80 -18.27 16.27 -5.92
C ASP A 80 -18.42 17.37 -6.99
N ASN A 81 -17.32 17.77 -7.63
CA ASN A 81 -17.34 18.71 -8.75
C ASN A 81 -18.08 18.17 -9.98
N LYS A 82 -17.96 16.87 -10.27
CA LYS A 82 -18.71 16.21 -11.36
C LYS A 82 -20.20 16.16 -11.06
N TYR A 83 -20.60 15.90 -9.82
CA TYR A 83 -22.01 15.96 -9.43
C TYR A 83 -22.61 17.35 -9.60
N GLN A 84 -21.89 18.41 -9.23
CA GLN A 84 -22.31 19.79 -9.50
C GLN A 84 -22.45 20.08 -11.00
N THR A 85 -21.50 19.59 -11.80
CA THR A 85 -21.55 19.70 -13.27
C THR A 85 -22.78 18.99 -13.83
N MET A 86 -23.06 17.78 -13.33
CA MET A 86 -24.20 16.98 -13.73
C MET A 86 -25.53 17.66 -13.39
N GLU A 87 -25.65 18.25 -12.21
CA GLU A 87 -26.83 19.02 -11.80
C GLU A 87 -27.09 20.19 -12.77
N ASN A 88 -26.06 20.94 -13.15
CA ASN A 88 -26.17 22.01 -14.13
C ASN A 88 -26.65 21.50 -15.50
N LEU A 89 -26.12 20.37 -15.98
CA LEU A 89 -26.53 19.75 -17.24
C LEU A 89 -28.00 19.30 -17.20
N ILE A 90 -28.45 18.75 -16.07
CA ILE A 90 -29.86 18.36 -15.86
C ILE A 90 -30.78 19.58 -15.96
N LEU A 91 -30.40 20.71 -15.34
CA LEU A 91 -31.19 21.95 -15.38
C LEU A 91 -31.43 22.45 -16.81
N VAL A 92 -30.44 22.29 -17.69
CA VAL A 92 -30.54 22.66 -19.11
C VAL A 92 -30.99 21.51 -20.02
N LYS A 93 -31.44 20.38 -19.46
CA LYS A 93 -31.88 19.16 -20.17
C LYS A 93 -30.82 18.62 -21.15
N SER A 94 -29.54 18.79 -20.82
CA SER A 94 -28.42 18.24 -21.57
C SER A 94 -28.13 16.80 -21.15
N ASP A 95 -27.42 16.07 -22.01
CA ASP A 95 -26.96 14.71 -21.71
C ASP A 95 -25.92 14.72 -20.58
N THR A 96 -26.01 13.71 -19.70
CA THR A 96 -25.14 13.52 -18.53
C THR A 96 -24.31 12.25 -18.60
N SER A 97 -24.47 11.44 -19.66
CA SER A 97 -23.84 10.14 -19.81
C SER A 97 -22.32 10.18 -19.63
N ASP A 98 -21.64 11.13 -20.26
CA ASP A 98 -20.18 11.33 -20.16
C ASP A 98 -19.72 11.66 -18.73
N VAL A 99 -20.51 12.46 -18.00
CA VAL A 99 -20.18 12.84 -16.62
C VAL A 99 -20.37 11.65 -15.68
N LEU A 100 -21.43 10.86 -15.90
CA LEU A 100 -21.65 9.62 -15.16
C LEU A 100 -20.53 8.60 -15.38
N ALA A 101 -20.08 8.43 -16.62
CA ALA A 101 -18.94 7.55 -16.93
C ALA A 101 -17.66 7.99 -16.20
N GLN A 102 -17.37 9.29 -16.18
CA GLN A 102 -16.22 9.83 -15.44
C GLN A 102 -16.34 9.61 -13.92
N ILE A 103 -17.55 9.72 -13.34
CA ILE A 103 -17.78 9.42 -11.92
C ILE A 103 -17.54 7.93 -11.64
N GLU A 104 -17.98 7.03 -12.53
CA GLU A 104 -17.76 5.60 -12.40
C GLU A 104 -16.26 5.24 -12.46
N GLU A 105 -15.50 5.84 -13.38
CA GLU A 105 -14.04 5.68 -13.45
C GLU A 105 -13.35 6.15 -12.15
N LEU A 106 -13.75 7.30 -11.62
CA LEU A 106 -13.22 7.83 -10.37
C LEU A 106 -13.54 6.92 -9.17
N ASN A 107 -14.75 6.37 -9.11
CA ASN A 107 -15.15 5.39 -8.08
C ASN A 107 -14.31 4.11 -8.17
N ASN A 108 -14.10 3.59 -9.38
CA ASN A 108 -13.27 2.40 -9.62
C ASN A 108 -11.83 2.64 -9.15
N LEU A 109 -11.27 3.82 -9.45
CA LEU A 109 -9.94 4.21 -8.96
C LEU A 109 -9.92 4.31 -7.42
N GLY A 110 -10.94 4.90 -6.82
CA GLY A 110 -11.10 4.97 -5.36
C GLY A 110 -11.14 3.59 -4.70
N GLU A 111 -11.81 2.61 -5.31
CA GLU A 111 -11.84 1.23 -4.83
C GLU A 111 -10.45 0.57 -4.90
N LEU A 112 -9.73 0.75 -6.01
CA LEU A 112 -8.37 0.23 -6.17
C LEU A 112 -7.41 0.81 -5.11
N LEU A 113 -7.50 2.12 -4.86
CA LEU A 113 -6.71 2.78 -3.81
C LEU A 113 -7.08 2.29 -2.41
N SER A 114 -8.35 2.03 -2.14
CA SER A 114 -8.82 1.49 -0.86
C SER A 114 -8.30 0.06 -0.61
N LYS A 115 -8.26 -0.79 -1.65
CA LYS A 115 -7.63 -2.11 -1.59
C LYS A 115 -6.13 -2.00 -1.30
N LYS A 116 -5.45 -1.05 -1.96
CA LYS A 116 -4.02 -0.79 -1.72
C LYS A 116 -3.76 -0.29 -0.30
N MET A 117 -4.61 0.59 0.23
CA MET A 117 -4.55 1.05 1.62
C MET A 117 -4.64 -0.13 2.59
N SER A 118 -5.61 -1.02 2.37
CA SER A 118 -5.78 -2.22 3.19
C SER A 118 -4.53 -3.11 3.21
N GLN A 119 -3.82 -3.22 2.08
CA GLN A 119 -2.55 -3.94 2.01
C GLN A 119 -1.46 -3.24 2.83
N ILE A 120 -1.33 -1.91 2.75
CA ILE A 120 -0.37 -1.14 3.54
C ILE A 120 -0.64 -1.27 5.04
N GLU A 121 -1.90 -1.30 5.46
CA GLU A 121 -2.25 -1.52 6.86
C GLU A 121 -1.82 -2.90 7.35
N ARG A 122 -2.03 -3.95 6.55
CA ARG A 122 -1.53 -5.30 6.87
C ARG A 122 -0.01 -5.32 6.98
N LYS A 123 0.69 -4.73 6.00
CA LYS A 123 2.15 -4.58 6.00
C LYS A 123 2.65 -3.87 7.25
N SER A 124 1.98 -2.78 7.63
CA SER A 124 2.34 -1.99 8.81
C SER A 124 2.15 -2.77 10.12
N LYS A 125 1.10 -3.59 10.22
CA LYS A 125 0.89 -4.48 11.38
C LYS A 125 1.99 -5.53 11.48
N SER A 126 2.33 -6.19 10.38
CA SER A 126 3.42 -7.18 10.33
C SER A 126 4.77 -6.55 10.67
N LEU A 127 5.02 -5.33 10.20
CA LEU A 127 6.26 -4.61 10.50
C LEU A 127 6.39 -4.28 11.99
N ARG A 128 5.32 -3.82 12.65
CA ARG A 128 5.32 -3.59 14.11
C ARG A 128 5.59 -4.87 14.89
N LEU A 129 5.07 -6.00 14.44
CA LEU A 129 5.39 -7.29 15.04
C LEU A 129 6.89 -7.59 14.87
N ALA A 130 7.45 -7.42 13.67
CA ALA A 130 8.88 -7.60 13.43
C ALA A 130 9.75 -6.69 14.31
N GLU A 131 9.37 -5.42 14.49
CA GLU A 131 10.05 -4.48 15.39
C GLU A 131 10.02 -4.94 16.86
N SER A 132 8.92 -5.56 17.32
CA SER A 132 8.81 -6.07 18.69
C SER A 132 9.63 -7.35 18.96
N LEU A 133 9.98 -8.08 17.89
CA LEU A 133 10.76 -9.32 17.94
C LEU A 133 12.27 -9.07 17.71
N PHE A 134 12.65 -7.82 17.45
CA PHE A 134 14.03 -7.40 17.26
C PHE A 134 14.74 -7.19 18.59
#